data_AF-A0A410FZI1-F1
#
_entry.id   AF-A0A410FZI1-F1
#
_cell.length_a   1.000
_cell.length_b   1.000
_cell.length_c   1.000
_cell.angle_alpha   90.00
_cell.angle_beta   90.00
_cell.angle_gamma   90.00
#
_symmetry.space_group_name_H-M   'P 1'
#
loop_
_entity.id
_entity.type
_entity.pdbx_description
1 polymer ?
#
loop_
_entity_poly.entity_id
_entity_poly.type
_entity_poly.pdbx_seq_one_letter_code
_entity_poly.pdbx_strand_id
1 'polypeptide(L)' 'MKWAHISTHYFGKSRSWFRQKLNGYDGNNNESDFTEEEKELLKNSLYDLSERIRKCADKI' A
#
# COMPACT_ATOMS: atom_id res chain seq x y z
N MET A 1 5.98 -1.45 -10.95
CA MET A 1 5.46 -1.64 -9.58
C MET A 1 4.00 -1.23 -9.54
N LYS A 2 3.09 -2.08 -9.05
CA LYS A 2 1.64 -1.80 -9.03
C LYS A 2 1.18 -1.73 -7.57
N TRP A 3 0.16 -0.94 -7.24
CA TRP A 3 -0.47 -0.90 -5.91
C TRP A 3 -0.87 -2.29 -5.37
N ALA A 4 -1.16 -3.23 -6.28
CA ALA A 4 -1.37 -4.63 -5.94
C ALA A 4 -0.20 -5.26 -5.17
N HIS A 5 1.03 -4.89 -5.51
CA HIS A 5 2.23 -5.39 -4.86
C HIS A 5 2.33 -4.88 -3.43
N ILE A 6 2.08 -3.59 -3.19
CA ILE A 6 2.07 -3.01 -1.84
C ILE A 6 1.02 -3.72 -0.97
N SER A 7 -0.19 -3.88 -1.52
CA SER A 7 -1.30 -4.57 -0.85
C SER A 7 -0.95 -6.01 -0.45
N THR A 8 -0.41 -6.81 -1.37
CA THR A 8 -0.15 -8.23 -1.08
C THR A 8 1.11 -8.43 -0.25
N HIS A 9 2.17 -7.65 -0.46
CA HIS A 9 3.45 -7.86 0.24
C HIS A 9 3.51 -7.26 1.63
N TYR A 10 2.99 -6.04 1.84
CA TYR A 10 3.09 -5.38 3.14
C TYR A 10 1.85 -5.60 3.98
N PHE A 11 0.65 -5.63 3.37
CA PHE A 11 -0.60 -5.80 4.11
C PHE A 11 -1.13 -7.25 4.11
N GLY A 12 -0.66 -8.11 3.21
CA GLY A 12 -1.22 -9.46 3.04
C GLY A 12 -2.68 -9.45 2.58
N LYS A 13 -3.13 -8.35 1.95
CA LYS A 13 -4.53 -8.13 1.53
C LYS A 13 -4.65 -8.09 0.01
N SER A 14 -5.88 -8.27 -0.47
CA SER A 14 -6.19 -8.22 -1.89
C SER A 14 -6.09 -6.80 -2.45
N ARG A 15 -5.78 -6.67 -3.74
CA ARG A 15 -5.75 -5.36 -4.43
C ARG A 15 -7.07 -4.58 -4.28
N SER A 16 -8.20 -5.28 -4.28
CA SER A 16 -9.52 -4.67 -4.12
C SER A 16 -9.69 -4.04 -2.74
N TRP A 17 -9.21 -4.69 -1.68
CA TRP A 17 -9.18 -4.13 -0.33
C TRP A 17 -8.38 -2.82 -0.29
N PHE A 18 -7.20 -2.79 -0.90
CA PHE A 18 -6.37 -1.59 -0.93
C PHE A 18 -7.04 -0.43 -1.68
N ARG A 19 -7.76 -0.74 -2.76
CA ARG A 19 -8.52 0.25 -3.51
C ARG A 19 -9.73 0.79 -2.73
N GLN A 20 -10.39 -0.04 -1.94
CA GLN A 20 -11.48 0.39 -1.05
C GLN A 20 -10.96 1.39 -0.01
N LYS A 21 -9.84 1.04 0.65
CA LYS A 21 -9.16 1.92 1.62
C LYS A 21 -8.74 3.27 1.02
N LEU A 22 -8.18 3.26 -0.19
CA LEU A 22 -7.82 4.50 -0.90
C LEU A 22 -9.03 5.34 -1.32
N ASN A 23 -10.15 4.70 -1.65
CA ASN A 23 -11.37 5.39 -2.07
C ASN A 23 -12.19 5.90 -0.87
N GLY A 24 -11.85 5.52 0.36
CA GLY A 24 -12.58 5.90 1.56
C GLY A 24 -13.87 5.12 1.80
N TYR A 25 -14.27 4.23 0.89
CA TYR A 25 -15.52 3.48 0.95
C TYR A 25 -15.34 2.03 0.49
N ASP A 26 -15.99 1.11 1.19
CA ASP A 26 -16.04 -0.30 0.79
C ASP A 26 -17.15 -0.58 -0.24
N GLY A 27 -17.27 -1.84 -0.68
CA GLY A 27 -18.32 -2.25 -1.63
C GLY A 27 -19.75 -2.20 -1.08
N ASN A 28 -19.89 -2.00 0.23
CA ASN A 28 -21.15 -1.90 0.96
C ASN A 28 -21.45 -0.45 1.39
N ASN A 29 -20.70 0.53 0.88
CA ASN A 29 -20.84 1.95 1.16
C ASN A 29 -20.53 2.34 2.61
N ASN A 30 -19.83 1.49 3.37
CA ASN A 30 -19.29 1.86 4.67
C ASN A 30 -17.97 2.61 4.50
N GLU A 31 -17.69 3.52 5.41
CA GLU A 31 -16.39 4.18 5.47
C GLU A 31 -15.27 3.16 5.65
N SER A 32 -14.29 3.22 4.76
CA SER A 32 -13.13 2.35 4.74
C SER A 32 -11.90 3.24 4.63
N ASP A 33 -11.36 3.64 5.77
CA ASP A 33 -10.09 4.35 5.86
C ASP A 33 -9.03 3.45 6.50
N PHE A 34 -7.77 3.77 6.27
CA PHE A 34 -6.66 3.12 6.94
C PHE A 34 -6.72 3.40 8.45
N THR A 35 -6.50 2.38 9.27
CA THR A 35 -6.22 2.58 10.70
C THR A 35 -4.88 3.30 10.86
N GLU A 36 -4.61 3.86 12.04
CA GLU A 36 -3.31 4.51 12.31
C GLU A 36 -2.12 3.54 12.14
N GLU A 37 -2.29 2.27 12.54
CA GLU A 37 -1.30 1.22 12.32
C GLU A 37 -1.10 0.94 10.82
N GLU A 38 -2.19 0.89 10.05
CA GLU A 38 -2.13 0.68 8.60
C GLU A 38 -1.50 1.88 7.87
N LYS A 39 -1.70 3.11 8.36
CA LYS A 39 -1.06 4.33 7.83
C LYS A 39 0.44 4.30 8.07
N GLU A 40 0.88 3.90 9.27
CA GLU A 40 2.31 3.76 9.57
C GLU A 40 2.94 2.64 8.72
N LEU A 41 2.24 1.52 8.55
CA LEU A 41 2.69 0.45 7.65
C LEU A 41 2.76 0.91 6.19
N LEU A 42 1.78 1.70 5.73
CA LEU A 42 1.77 2.27 4.38
C LEU A 42 2.99 3.19 4.18
N LYS A 43 3.24 4.09 5.13
CA LYS A 43 4.39 4.99 5.10
C LYS A 43 5.71 4.22 5.02
N ASN A 44 5.89 3.21 5.87
CA ASN A 44 7.10 2.37 5.86
C ASN A 44 7.24 1.57 4.55
N SER A 45 6.14 1.09 3.97
CA SER A 45 6.16 0.41 2.67
C SER A 45 6.61 1.32 1.52
N LEU A 46 6.25 2.61 1.57
CA LEU A 46 6.67 3.60 0.58
C LEU A 46 8.15 3.94 0.72
N TYR A 47 8.67 4.04 1.94
CA TYR A 47 10.10 4.20 2.17
C TYR A 47 10.90 3.00 1.66
N ASP A 48 10.52 1.77 1.98
CA ASP A 48 11.18 0.57 1.45
C ASP A 48 11.17 0.54 -0.08
N LEU A 49 10.04 0.91 -0.70
CA LEU A 49 9.94 1.02 -2.15
C LEU A 49 10.92 2.04 -2.72
N SER A 50 11.02 3.23 -2.12
CA SER A 50 11.96 4.27 -2.56
C SER A 50 13.41 3.79 -2.48
N GLU A 51 13.78 3.11 -1.41
CA GLU A 51 15.11 2.53 -1.20
C GLU A 51 15.45 1.47 -2.24
N ARG A 52 14.48 0.61 -2.58
CA ARG A 52 14.65 -0.40 -3.63
C ARG A 52 14.83 0.22 -5.01
N ILE A 53 14.05 1.26 -5.32
CA ILE A 53 14.18 1.99 -6.58
C ILE A 53 15.57 2.65 -6.67
N ARG A 54 16.01 3.32 -5.59
CA ARG A 54 17.34 3.92 -5.51
C ARG A 54 18.45 2.89 -5.74
N LYS A 55 18.43 1.78 -4.99
CA LYS A 55 19.42 0.70 -5.13
C LYS A 55 19.45 0.07 -6.53
N CYS A 56 18.31 0.02 -7.22
CA CYS A 56 18.25 -0.43 -8.60
C CYS A 56 18.88 0.60 -9.55
N ALA A 57 18.60 1.89 -9.36
CA ALA A 57 19.19 2.96 -10.16
C ALA A 57 20.71 3.04 -10.00
N ASP A 58 21.22 2.88 -8.77
CA ASP A 58 22.66 2.88 -8.47
C ASP A 58 23.43 1.71 -9.10
N LYS A 59 22.72 0.69 -9.62
CA LYS A 59 23.29 -0.53 -10.23
C LYS A 59 23.24 -0.54 -11.75
N ILE A 60 22.71 0.51 -12.36
CA ILE A 60 22.71 0.71 -13.82
C ILE A 60 24.01 1.42 -14.19
#